data_AF-A0A1I1Z7K7-F1
#
_entry.id   AF-A0A1I1Z7K7-F1
#
_cell.length_a   1.000
_cell.length_b   1.000
_cell.length_c   1.000
_cell.angle_alpha   90.00
_cell.angle_beta   90.00
_cell.angle_gamma   90.00
#
_symmetry.space_group_name_H-M   'P 1'
#
loop_
_entity.id
_entity.type
_entity.pdbx_description
1 polymer ?
#
loop_
_entity_poly.entity_id
_entity_poly.type
_entity_poly.pdbx_seq_one_letter_code
_entity_poly.pdbx_strand_id
1 'polypeptide(L)' 'MIQKILGLLYLIATIMMALIFNNKITNNKSLAFMIYILQATSFFGYIYLTNIEKKIKICIGLSLLVFSCIFLRYMLIKG' A
#
# COMPACT_ATOMS: atom_id res chain seq x y z
N MET A 1 -2.93 8.81 -18.56
CA MET A 1 -3.19 9.83 -17.51
C MET A 1 -3.53 9.18 -16.17
N ILE A 2 -4.54 8.31 -16.13
CA ILE A 2 -5.02 7.61 -14.92
C ILE A 2 -3.90 6.83 -14.20
N GLN A 3 -3.08 6.05 -14.92
CA GLN A 3 -1.91 5.35 -14.33
C GLN A 3 -0.98 6.29 -13.54
N LYS A 4 -0.69 7.49 -14.07
CA LYS A 4 0.19 8.46 -13.40
C LYS A 4 -0.44 8.98 -12.10
N ILE A 5 -1.76 9.19 -12.10
CA ILE A 5 -2.52 9.61 -10.91
C ILE A 5 -2.47 8.52 -9.84
N LEU A 6 -2.71 7.25 -10.20
CA LEU A 6 -2.63 6.15 -9.23
C LEU A 6 -1.20 5.97 -8.69
N GLY A 7 -0.18 6.12 -9.54
CA GLY A 7 1.22 6.11 -9.10
C GLY A 7 1.55 7.22 -8.11
N LEU A 8 1.05 8.44 -8.36
CA LEU A 8 1.17 9.57 -7.43
C LEU A 8 0.45 9.30 -6.10
N LEU A 9 -0.79 8.79 -6.17
CA LEU A 9 -1.60 8.47 -4.99
C LEU A 9 -0.91 7.41 -4.12
N TYR A 10 -0.34 6.38 -4.77
CA TYR A 10 0.46 5.36 -4.11
C TYR A 10 1.67 5.97 -3.40
N LEU A 11 2.39 6.89 -4.05
CA LEU A 11 3.59 7.51 -3.51
C LEU A 11 3.26 8.39 -2.29
N ILE A 12 2.18 9.18 -2.35
CA ILE A 12 1.69 9.98 -1.22
C ILE A 12 1.31 9.08 -0.04
N ALA A 13 0.54 8.01 -0.29
CA ALA A 13 0.14 7.06 0.75
C ALA A 13 1.35 6.36 1.39
N THR A 14 2.37 6.04 0.59
CA THR A 14 3.63 5.45 1.07
C THR A 14 4.38 6.40 2.00
N ILE A 15 4.50 7.67 1.63
CA ILE A 15 5.16 8.69 2.46
C ILE A 15 4.38 8.88 3.78
N MET A 16 3.06 8.98 3.73
CA MET A 16 2.24 9.10 4.95
C MET A 16 2.43 7.89 5.88
N MET A 17 2.42 6.68 5.33
CA MET A 17 2.64 5.46 6.10
C MET A 17 4.04 5.45 6.76
N ALA A 18 5.08 5.90 6.04
CA ALA A 18 6.43 6.04 6.59
C ALA A 18 6.52 7.08 7.71
N LEU A 19 5.79 8.20 7.59
CA LEU A 19 5.73 9.21 8.65
C LEU A 19 5.04 8.68 9.92
N ILE A 20 4.00 7.86 9.77
CA ILE A 20 3.32 7.18 10.88
C ILE A 20 4.27 6.19 11.57
N PHE A 21 4.98 5.35 10.80
CA PHE A 21 5.94 4.39 11.35
C PHE A 21 7.10 5.05 12.10
N ASN A 22 7.53 6.23 11.64
CA ASN A 22 8.60 7.01 12.27
C ASN A 22 8.10 7.89 13.43
N ASN A 23 6.85 7.73 13.90
CA ASN A 23 6.22 8.53 14.94
C ASN A 23 6.27 10.05 14.68
N LYS A 24 6.43 10.48 13.42
CA LYS A 24 6.38 11.90 13.03
C LYS A 24 4.95 12.43 12.96
N ILE A 25 3.98 11.53 12.85
CA ILE A 25 2.54 11.81 12.89
C ILE A 25 1.92 10.88 13.95
N THR A 26 0.84 11.32 14.58
CA THR A 26 0.09 10.55 15.57
C THR A 26 -0.22 9.16 15.05
N ASN A 27 0.30 8.13 15.73
CA ASN A 27 0.10 6.74 15.35
C ASN A 27 -1.31 6.27 15.74
N ASN A 28 -2.31 6.75 14.99
CA ASN A 28 -3.68 6.28 15.10
C ASN A 28 -3.84 5.04 14.21
N LYS A 29 -4.10 3.88 14.83
CA LYS A 29 -4.29 2.59 14.17
C LYS A 29 -5.33 2.64 13.05
N SER A 30 -6.44 3.36 13.26
CA SER A 30 -7.49 3.50 12.24
C SER A 30 -7.02 4.31 11.04
N LEU A 31 -6.26 5.38 11.27
CA LEU A 31 -5.69 6.23 10.21
C LEU A 31 -4.65 5.46 9.40
N ALA A 32 -3.77 4.75 10.09
CA ALA A 32 -2.75 3.89 9.52
C ALA A 32 -3.35 2.79 8.63
N PHE A 33 -4.43 2.15 9.08
CA PHE A 33 -5.15 1.13 8.32
C PHE A 33 -5.82 1.71 7.06
N MET A 34 -6.44 2.89 7.18
CA MET A 34 -7.07 3.57 6.04
C MET A 34 -6.04 3.97 4.97
N ILE A 35 -4.89 4.51 5.39
CA ILE A 35 -3.78 4.86 4.48
C ILE A 35 -3.23 3.60 3.81
N TYR A 36 -3.12 2.50 4.54
CA TYR A 36 -2.69 1.22 3.98
C TYR A 36 -3.64 0.70 2.89
N ILE A 37 -4.96 0.74 3.12
CA ILE A 37 -5.95 0.36 2.10
C ILE A 37 -5.82 1.26 0.86
N LEU A 38 -5.66 2.58 1.05
CA LEU A 38 -5.47 3.52 -0.05
C LEU A 38 -4.20 3.21 -0.84
N GLN A 39 -3.11 2.88 -0.16
CA GLN A 39 -1.84 2.48 -0.76
C GLN A 39 -2.01 1.20 -1.60
N ALA A 40 -2.61 0.15 -1.03
CA ALA A 40 -2.79 -1.13 -1.69
C ALA A 40 -3.70 -1.02 -2.93
N THR A 41 -4.86 -0.35 -2.81
CA THR A 41 -5.81 -0.16 -3.92
C THR A 41 -5.21 0.66 -5.06
N SER A 42 -4.47 1.73 -4.74
CA SER A 42 -3.77 2.56 -5.74
C SER A 42 -2.70 1.76 -6.47
N PHE A 43 -1.96 0.91 -5.76
CA PHE A 43 -0.92 0.07 -6.35
C PHE A 43 -1.51 -1.02 -7.26
N PHE A 44 -2.57 -1.70 -6.81
CA PHE A 44 -3.28 -2.69 -7.61
C PHE A 44 -3.85 -2.07 -8.89
N GLY A 45 -4.52 -0.92 -8.78
CA GLY A 45 -5.05 -0.21 -9.94
C GLY A 45 -3.93 0.24 -10.90
N TYR A 46 -2.79 0.70 -10.37
CA TYR A 46 -1.62 1.07 -11.17
C TYR A 46 -1.10 -0.13 -11.97
N ILE A 47 -0.84 -1.26 -11.32
CA ILE A 47 -0.32 -2.47 -11.97
C ILE A 47 -1.31 -3.05 -12.97
N TYR A 48 -2.60 -3.05 -12.63
CA TYR A 48 -3.64 -3.57 -13.52
C TYR A 48 -3.67 -2.78 -14.84
N LEU A 49 -3.64 -1.45 -14.74
CA LEU A 49 -3.66 -0.56 -15.90
C LEU A 49 -2.33 -0.56 -16.66
N THR A 50 -1.19 -0.83 -16.01
CA THR A 50 0.11 -0.82 -16.68
C THR A 50 0.25 -2.04 -17.60
N ASN A 51 0.85 -1.84 -18.78
CA ASN A 51 1.12 -2.90 -19.76
C ASN A 51 2.34 -3.74 -19.35
N ILE A 52 2.22 -4.42 -18.22
CA ILE A 52 3.20 -5.38 -17.69
C ILE A 52 2.74 -6.79 -18.06
N GLU A 53 3.67 -7.72 -18.26
CA GLU A 53 3.36 -9.13 -18.51
C GLU A 53 2.48 -9.73 -17.41
N LYS A 54 1.50 -10.56 -17.80
CA LYS A 54 0.58 -11.22 -16.86
C LYS A 54 1.31 -11.98 -15.75
N LYS A 55 2.42 -12.65 -16.05
CA LYS A 55 3.24 -13.38 -15.06
C LYS A 55 3.79 -12.45 -13.98
N ILE A 56 4.28 -11.29 -14.37
CA ILE A 56 4.81 -10.28 -13.44
C ILE A 56 3.67 -9.68 -12.60
N LYS A 57 2.49 -9.42 -13.19
CA LYS A 57 1.32 -8.95 -12.43
C LYS A 57 0.92 -9.92 -11.31
N ILE A 58 0.91 -11.22 -11.60
CA ILE A 58 0.58 -12.27 -10.61
C ILE A 58 1.67 -12.32 -9.51
N CYS A 59 2.94 -12.26 -9.89
CA CYS A 59 4.06 -12.28 -8.94
C CYS A 59 4.01 -11.08 -7.99
N ILE A 60 3.73 -9.88 -8.49
CA ILE A 60 3.58 -8.69 -7.65
C ILE A 60 2.33 -8.78 -6.76
N GLY A 61 1.22 -9.32 -7.28
CA GLY A 61 0.00 -9.59 -6.51
C GLY A 61 0.25 -10.53 -5.32
N LEU A 62 1.00 -11.61 -5.53
CA LEU A 62 1.41 -12.53 -4.47
C LEU A 62 2.32 -11.87 -3.43
N SER A 63 3.28 -11.05 -3.86
CA SER A 63 4.17 -10.31 -2.96
C SER A 63 3.38 -9.34 -2.06
N LEU A 64 2.39 -8.63 -2.61
CA LEU A 64 1.48 -7.77 -1.84
C LEU A 64 0.66 -8.53 -0.81
N LEU A 65 0.19 -9.74 -1.14
CA LEU A 65 -0.56 -10.60 -0.20
C LEU A 65 0.30 -10.98 1.02
N VAL A 66 1.56 -11.34 0.79
CA VAL A 66 2.49 -11.64 1.89
C VAL A 66 2.73 -10.40 2.74
N PHE A 67 2.97 -9.25 2.11
CA PHE A 67 3.17 -7.98 2.81
C PHE A 67 1.94 -7.53 3.62
N SER A 68 0.73 -7.72 3.09
CA SER A 68 -0.52 -7.41 3.79
C SER A 68 -0.74 -8.30 5.00
N CYS A 69 -0.44 -9.59 4.91
CA CYS A 69 -0.47 -10.49 6.07
C CYS A 69 0.51 -10.06 7.16
N ILE A 70 1.74 -9.68 6.80
CA ILE A 70 2.76 -9.20 7.76
C ILE A 70 2.31 -7.89 8.41
N PHE A 71 1.78 -6.95 7.62
CA PHE A 71 1.29 -5.66 8.11
C PHE A 71 0.10 -5.82 9.07
N LEU A 72 -0.87 -6.68 8.72
CA LEU A 72 -2.02 -6.98 9.58
C LEU A 72 -1.56 -7.59 10.91
N ARG A 73 -0.61 -8.52 10.88
CA ARG A 73 -0.02 -9.11 12.08
C ARG A 73 0.70 -8.06 12.93
N TYR A 74 1.42 -7.13 12.31
CA TYR A 74 2.07 -6.03 13.02
C TYR A 74 1.05 -5.10 13.72
N MET A 75 -0.06 -4.79 13.05
CA MET A 75 -1.15 -3.98 13.61
C MET A 75 -1.87 -4.68 14.77
N LEU A 76 -2.06 -6.00 14.68
CA LEU A 76 -2.67 -6.80 15.77
C LEU A 76 -1.75 -6.93 16.98
N ILE A 77 -0.43 -7.09 16.79
CA ILE A 77 0.53 -7.30 17.89
C ILE A 77 0.84 -6.00 18.64
N LYS A 78 0.90 -4.86 17.94
CA LYS A 78 1.02 -3.53 18.58
C LYS A 78 -0.34 -2.89 18.88
N GLY A 79 -1.42 -3.65 18.65
CA GLY A 79 -2.83 -3.42 19.00
C GLY A 79 -3.05 -3.38 20.50
#